data_AF-A0A4S4KDJ6-F1
#
_entry.id   AF-A0A4S4KDJ6-F1
#
_cell.length_a   1.000
_cell.length_b   1.000
_cell.length_c   1.000
_cell.angle_alpha   90.00
_cell.angle_beta   90.00
_cell.angle_gamma   90.00
#
_symmetry.space_group_name_H-M   'P 1'
#
loop_
_entity.id
_entity.type
_entity.pdbx_description
1 polymer ?
#
loop_
_entity_poly.entity_id
_entity_poly.type
_entity_poly.pdbx_seq_one_letter_code
_entity_poly.pdbx_strand_id
1 'polypeptide(L)'
;SYAHLPRRWRGTDEGFSAGLWMEDAREDIGLEPWQMNDDEYAEYIRAGIWRKKNEVEYQERLRKKQEREARKARERRIREETGRLEREAQAEYKALSAALAMRRMDEAKQHYEERWAKLLERPAEGQKPSSTASLHFDDIPWPIVPPPKSKKRFVLSVDDFTKEVVASFLLPSSKDVPKDAPSAAKDILRSTMLKFHPDKFESRVLVRVREKDRELVKEMANMVVRILNELSKENH
;
A
#
# COMPACT_ATOMS: atom_id res chain seq x y z
N SER A 1 -1.14 -73.92 -4.94
CA SER A 1 -1.52 -73.07 -6.09
C SER A 1 -1.83 -71.67 -5.60
N TYR A 2 -0.88 -70.75 -5.75
CA TYR A 2 -1.10 -69.33 -5.43
C TYR A 2 -1.77 -68.68 -6.64
N ALA A 3 -3.02 -68.26 -6.52
CA ALA A 3 -3.69 -67.47 -7.55
C ALA A 3 -3.05 -66.08 -7.59
N HIS A 4 -2.35 -65.77 -8.69
CA HIS A 4 -1.78 -64.44 -8.90
C HIS A 4 -2.92 -63.44 -9.13
N LEU A 5 -3.26 -62.67 -8.09
CA LEU A 5 -4.27 -61.61 -8.18
C LEU A 5 -3.63 -60.33 -8.76
N PRO A 6 -4.13 -59.80 -9.89
CA PRO A 6 -3.62 -58.58 -10.51
C PRO A 6 -3.64 -57.39 -9.57
N ARG A 7 -2.58 -56.56 -9.57
CA ARG A 7 -2.41 -55.41 -8.65
C ARG A 7 -3.59 -54.43 -8.62
N ARG A 8 -4.41 -54.34 -9.67
CA ARG A 8 -5.65 -53.52 -9.68
C ARG A 8 -6.73 -53.96 -8.66
N TRP A 9 -6.64 -55.17 -8.12
CA TRP A 9 -7.52 -55.69 -7.06
C TRP A 9 -6.82 -55.75 -5.68
N ARG A 10 -5.53 -55.42 -5.62
CA ARG A 10 -4.80 -55.24 -4.37
C ARG A 10 -5.03 -53.80 -3.95
N GLY A 11 -5.93 -53.60 -2.98
CA GLY A 11 -6.15 -52.29 -2.38
C GLY A 11 -4.82 -51.66 -1.98
N THR A 12 -4.58 -50.46 -2.52
CA THR A 12 -3.74 -49.38 -2.00
C THR A 12 -2.49 -49.76 -1.20
N ASP A 13 -1.31 -49.60 -1.82
CA ASP A 13 -0.22 -48.91 -1.14
C ASP A 13 0.51 -48.01 -2.14
N GLU A 14 0.65 -46.74 -1.74
CA GLU A 14 1.40 -45.64 -2.35
C GLU A 14 1.11 -45.31 -3.84
N GLY A 15 0.05 -44.52 -4.05
CA GLY A 15 -0.03 -43.58 -5.17
C GLY A 15 -0.44 -44.11 -6.55
N PHE A 16 -0.66 -45.41 -6.73
CA PHE A 16 -0.78 -45.99 -8.07
C PHE A 16 -2.21 -46.43 -8.43
N SER A 17 -2.92 -45.57 -9.17
CA SER A 17 -4.30 -45.80 -9.63
C SER A 17 -4.34 -46.52 -10.98
N ALA A 18 -5.09 -47.63 -11.06
CA ALA A 18 -5.37 -48.35 -12.31
C ALA A 18 -6.12 -47.51 -13.35
N GLY A 19 -6.71 -46.38 -12.96
CA GLY A 19 -7.34 -45.41 -13.87
C GLY A 19 -6.34 -44.62 -14.72
N LEU A 20 -5.06 -44.56 -14.33
CA LEU A 20 -4.02 -43.83 -15.06
C LEU A 20 -3.51 -44.56 -16.31
N TRP A 21 -3.69 -45.88 -16.38
CA TRP A 21 -3.06 -46.75 -17.39
C TRP A 21 -3.77 -46.77 -18.75
N MET A 22 -5.02 -46.31 -18.83
CA MET A 22 -5.73 -46.22 -20.12
C MET A 22 -5.49 -44.90 -20.87
N GLU A 23 -4.98 -43.86 -20.21
CA GLU A 23 -5.01 -42.51 -20.77
C GLU A 23 -3.69 -42.05 -21.42
N ASP A 24 -2.53 -42.61 -21.04
CA ASP A 24 -1.22 -42.14 -21.52
C ASP A 24 -0.12 -43.24 -21.62
N ALA A 25 -0.49 -44.49 -21.96
CA ALA A 25 0.43 -45.65 -21.98
C ALA A 25 1.51 -45.65 -23.10
N ARG A 26 1.98 -44.48 -23.53
CA ARG A 26 3.24 -44.31 -24.26
C ARG A 26 4.11 -43.16 -23.74
N GLU A 27 3.58 -42.20 -22.99
CA GLU A 27 4.35 -40.99 -22.66
C GLU A 27 4.77 -40.85 -21.18
N ASP A 28 4.18 -41.58 -20.22
CA ASP A 28 4.50 -41.35 -18.80
C ASP A 28 4.82 -42.61 -18.00
N ILE A 29 5.47 -43.59 -18.63
CA ILE A 29 5.99 -44.72 -17.86
C ILE A 29 7.51 -44.78 -17.95
N GLY A 30 8.14 -44.34 -19.05
CA GLY A 30 9.61 -44.36 -19.20
C GLY A 30 10.26 -45.74 -18.98
N LEU A 31 9.45 -46.77 -18.75
CA LEU A 31 9.84 -48.14 -18.47
C LEU A 31 9.92 -48.84 -19.80
N GLU A 32 11.11 -49.36 -20.07
CA GLU A 32 11.36 -50.13 -21.27
C GLU A 32 10.60 -51.47 -21.19
N PRO A 33 10.14 -52.05 -22.32
CA PRO A 33 9.30 -53.26 -22.32
C PRO A 33 9.89 -54.48 -21.58
N TRP A 34 11.21 -54.55 -21.38
CA TRP A 34 11.89 -55.61 -20.62
C TRP A 34 11.92 -55.38 -19.11
N GLN A 35 11.50 -54.21 -18.64
CA GLN A 35 11.35 -53.86 -17.23
C GLN A 35 9.91 -54.05 -16.72
N MET A 36 8.96 -54.31 -17.64
CA MET A 36 7.56 -54.56 -17.32
C MET A 36 7.36 -56.02 -16.91
N ASN A 37 6.52 -56.26 -15.91
CA ASN A 37 6.09 -57.62 -15.59
C ASN A 37 5.09 -58.15 -16.65
N ASP A 38 4.85 -59.46 -16.65
CA ASP A 38 4.01 -60.12 -17.66
C ASP A 38 2.59 -59.52 -17.78
N ASP A 39 2.01 -59.07 -16.66
CA ASP A 39 0.69 -58.42 -16.62
C ASP A 39 0.74 -57.00 -17.25
N GLU A 40 1.77 -56.22 -16.94
CA GLU A 40 2.01 -54.87 -17.52
C GLU A 40 2.32 -54.95 -19.01
N TYR A 41 3.13 -55.94 -19.42
CA TYR A 41 3.42 -56.20 -20.82
C TYR A 41 2.16 -56.59 -21.58
N ALA A 42 1.29 -57.43 -21.01
CA ALA A 42 0.02 -57.80 -21.62
C ALA A 42 -0.90 -56.58 -21.83
N GLU A 43 -0.97 -55.66 -20.87
CA GLU A 43 -1.74 -54.42 -21.03
C GLU A 43 -1.12 -53.44 -22.03
N TYR A 44 0.22 -53.32 -22.05
CA TYR A 44 0.93 -52.53 -23.06
C TYR A 44 0.63 -53.04 -24.49
N ILE A 45 0.64 -54.35 -24.68
CA ILE A 45 0.29 -54.99 -25.95
C ILE A 45 -1.20 -54.77 -26.28
N ARG A 46 -2.12 -54.90 -25.31
CA ARG A 46 -3.56 -54.61 -25.52
C ARG A 46 -3.81 -53.16 -25.92
N ALA A 47 -3.16 -52.20 -25.24
CA ALA A 47 -3.23 -50.79 -25.59
C ALA A 47 -2.64 -50.52 -26.99
N GLY A 48 -1.54 -51.20 -27.34
CA GLY A 48 -0.94 -51.16 -28.68
C GLY A 48 -1.86 -51.69 -29.77
N ILE A 49 -2.52 -52.83 -29.54
CA ILE A 49 -3.50 -53.42 -30.45
C ILE A 49 -4.73 -52.51 -30.58
N TRP A 50 -5.22 -51.94 -29.48
CA TRP A 50 -6.35 -51.02 -29.49
C TRP A 50 -6.06 -49.74 -30.28
N ARG A 51 -4.87 -49.14 -30.12
CA ARG A 51 -4.43 -47.97 -30.92
C ARG A 51 -4.42 -48.29 -32.42
N LYS A 52 -3.81 -49.41 -32.83
CA LYS A 52 -3.77 -49.80 -34.24
C LYS A 52 -5.16 -50.10 -34.82
N LYS A 53 -6.07 -50.67 -34.01
CA LYS A 53 -7.45 -50.97 -34.44
C LYS A 53 -8.34 -49.73 -34.48
N ASN A 54 -8.10 -48.76 -33.60
CA ASN A 54 -8.87 -47.51 -33.47
C ASN A 54 -7.98 -46.29 -33.74
N GLU A 55 -7.14 -46.37 -34.78
CA GLU A 55 -6.11 -45.35 -35.08
C GLU A 55 -6.75 -43.98 -35.29
N VAL A 56 -7.89 -43.91 -35.98
CA VAL A 56 -8.63 -42.67 -36.22
C VAL A 56 -9.10 -42.03 -34.91
N GLU A 57 -9.68 -42.82 -33.99
CA GLU A 57 -10.12 -42.31 -32.69
C GLU A 57 -8.93 -41.87 -31.82
N TYR A 58 -7.81 -42.58 -31.89
CA TYR A 58 -6.60 -42.22 -31.16
C TYR A 58 -6.00 -40.90 -31.67
N GLN A 59 -5.93 -40.70 -32.98
CA GLN A 59 -5.45 -39.46 -33.59
C GLN A 59 -6.40 -38.28 -33.29
N GLU A 60 -7.72 -38.48 -33.32
CA GLU A 60 -8.68 -37.45 -32.91
C GLU A 60 -8.52 -37.06 -31.43
N ARG A 61 -8.30 -38.03 -30.54
CA ARG A 61 -8.03 -37.77 -29.12
C ARG A 61 -6.74 -36.98 -28.92
N LEU A 62 -5.66 -37.31 -29.63
CA LEU A 62 -4.41 -36.56 -29.60
C LEU A 62 -4.60 -35.11 -30.09
N ARG A 63 -5.29 -34.91 -31.22
CA ARG A 63 -5.61 -33.56 -31.72
C ARG A 63 -6.41 -32.75 -30.69
N LYS A 64 -7.39 -33.37 -30.05
CA LYS A 64 -8.20 -32.74 -29.00
C LYS A 64 -7.38 -32.42 -27.74
N LYS A 65 -6.44 -33.29 -27.35
CA LYS A 65 -5.50 -33.05 -26.23
C LYS A 65 -4.60 -31.85 -26.54
N GLN A 66 -3.96 -31.84 -27.71
CA GLN A 66 -3.12 -30.75 -28.18
C GLN A 66 -3.88 -29.42 -28.29
N GLU A 67 -5.11 -29.44 -28.81
CA GLU A 67 -5.95 -28.23 -28.89
C GLU A 67 -6.30 -27.68 -27.51
N ARG A 68 -6.64 -28.56 -26.55
CA ARG A 68 -6.92 -28.18 -25.15
C ARG A 68 -5.68 -27.61 -24.48
N GLU A 69 -4.51 -28.21 -24.67
CA GLU A 69 -3.24 -27.72 -24.13
C GLU A 69 -2.86 -26.37 -24.75
N ALA A 70 -2.98 -26.22 -26.08
CA ALA A 70 -2.75 -24.96 -26.77
C ALA A 70 -3.72 -23.87 -26.30
N ARG A 71 -5.00 -24.21 -26.08
CA ARG A 71 -5.99 -23.27 -25.52
C ARG A 71 -5.62 -22.85 -24.10
N LYS A 72 -5.28 -23.81 -23.22
CA LYS A 72 -4.84 -23.53 -21.85
C LYS A 72 -3.56 -22.68 -21.82
N ALA A 73 -2.60 -22.97 -22.71
CA ALA A 73 -1.37 -22.20 -22.82
C ALA A 73 -1.63 -20.76 -23.27
N ARG A 74 -2.52 -20.55 -24.26
CA ARG A 74 -2.96 -19.21 -24.68
C ARG A 74 -3.65 -18.45 -23.56
N GLU A 75 -4.58 -19.10 -22.87
CA GLU A 75 -5.31 -18.50 -21.74
C GLU A 75 -4.37 -18.14 -20.58
N ARG A 76 -3.39 -19.01 -20.28
CA ARG A 76 -2.36 -18.74 -19.27
C ARG A 76 -1.51 -17.53 -19.64
N ARG A 77 -1.07 -17.43 -20.91
CA ARG A 77 -0.31 -16.26 -21.40
C ARG A 77 -1.12 -14.98 -21.29
N ILE A 78 -2.38 -14.98 -21.74
CA ILE A 78 -3.26 -13.81 -21.63
C ILE A 78 -3.44 -13.43 -20.16
N ARG A 79 -3.72 -14.38 -19.27
CA ARG A 79 -3.89 -14.14 -17.84
C ARG A 79 -2.64 -13.57 -17.18
N GLU A 80 -1.47 -14.06 -17.56
CA GLU A 80 -0.18 -13.55 -17.08
C GLU A 80 0.08 -12.13 -17.58
N GLU A 81 -0.19 -11.84 -18.86
CA GLU A 81 -0.05 -10.50 -19.43
C GLU A 81 -1.04 -9.50 -18.82
N THR A 82 -2.32 -9.87 -18.69
CA THR A 82 -3.34 -9.03 -18.04
C THR A 82 -3.00 -8.80 -16.58
N GLY A 83 -2.53 -9.83 -15.88
CA GLY A 83 -2.11 -9.71 -14.49
C GLY A 83 -0.86 -8.84 -14.32
N ARG A 84 0.05 -8.83 -15.30
CA ARG A 84 1.21 -7.93 -15.31
C ARG A 84 0.77 -6.48 -15.52
N LEU A 85 -0.04 -6.23 -16.55
CA LEU A 85 -0.56 -4.90 -16.86
C LEU A 85 -1.40 -4.32 -15.71
N GLU A 86 -2.23 -5.13 -15.05
CA GLU A 86 -3.02 -4.68 -13.91
C GLU A 86 -2.13 -4.28 -12.72
N ARG A 87 -1.06 -5.05 -12.43
CA ARG A 87 -0.10 -4.69 -11.37
C ARG A 87 0.65 -3.41 -11.71
N GLU A 88 1.07 -3.24 -12.97
CA GLU A 88 1.72 -2.01 -13.44
C GLU A 88 0.78 -0.81 -13.29
N ALA A 89 -0.46 -0.91 -13.77
CA ALA A 89 -1.47 0.14 -13.63
C ALA A 89 -1.78 0.47 -12.16
N GLN A 90 -1.88 -0.53 -11.29
CA GLN A 90 -2.07 -0.32 -9.86
C GLN A 90 -0.85 0.37 -9.21
N ALA A 91 0.37 0.01 -9.62
CA ALA A 91 1.59 0.63 -9.14
C ALA A 91 1.69 2.09 -9.60
N GLU A 92 1.39 2.37 -10.87
CA GLU A 92 1.34 3.72 -11.42
C GLU A 92 0.29 4.59 -10.72
N TYR A 93 -0.91 4.06 -10.50
CA TYR A 93 -1.97 4.76 -9.78
C TYR A 93 -1.55 5.12 -8.35
N LYS A 94 -0.94 4.16 -7.64
CA LYS A 94 -0.40 4.39 -6.29
C LYS A 94 0.73 5.42 -6.29
N ALA A 95 1.64 5.35 -7.26
CA ALA A 95 2.75 6.29 -7.40
C ALA A 95 2.23 7.72 -7.67
N LEU A 96 1.27 7.86 -8.58
CA LEU A 96 0.63 9.14 -8.89
C LEU A 96 -0.10 9.71 -7.65
N SER A 97 -0.87 8.88 -6.95
CA SER A 97 -1.56 9.30 -5.73
C SER A 97 -0.58 9.73 -4.63
N ALA A 98 0.54 9.02 -4.47
CA ALA A 98 1.58 9.38 -3.52
C ALA A 98 2.26 10.70 -3.90
N ALA A 99 2.59 10.91 -5.18
CA ALA A 99 3.21 12.15 -5.66
C ALA A 99 2.28 13.36 -5.45
N LEU A 100 0.99 13.22 -5.71
CA LEU A 100 0.00 14.27 -5.44
C LEU A 100 -0.14 14.56 -3.94
N ALA A 101 -0.11 13.53 -3.09
CA ALA A 101 -0.14 13.70 -1.64
C ALA A 101 1.12 14.43 -1.13
N MET A 102 2.31 14.06 -1.62
CA MET A 102 3.57 14.74 -1.29
C MET A 102 3.54 16.21 -1.68
N ARG A 103 3.20 16.51 -2.93
CA ARG A 103 3.09 17.89 -3.42
C ARG A 103 2.15 18.73 -2.55
N ARG A 104 1.02 18.14 -2.17
CA ARG A 104 0.06 18.83 -1.30
C ARG A 104 0.58 19.08 0.10
N MET A 105 1.36 18.16 0.67
CA MET A 105 2.04 18.38 1.94
C MET A 105 3.06 19.52 1.82
N ASP A 106 3.81 19.57 0.73
CA ASP A 106 4.81 20.64 0.49
C ASP A 106 4.14 22.01 0.34
N GLU A 107 3.06 22.11 -0.45
CA GLU A 107 2.26 23.33 -0.58
C GLU A 107 1.67 23.77 0.78
N ALA A 108 1.20 22.82 1.60
CA ALA A 108 0.69 23.13 2.93
C ALA A 108 1.80 23.65 3.88
N LYS A 109 3.00 23.07 3.83
CA LYS A 109 4.17 23.52 4.59
C LYS A 109 4.61 24.93 4.19
N GLN A 110 4.66 25.22 2.88
CA GLN A 110 4.98 26.55 2.38
C GLN A 110 3.96 27.58 2.88
N HIS A 111 2.66 27.30 2.75
CA HIS A 111 1.61 28.17 3.26
C HIS A 111 1.66 28.36 4.77
N TYR A 112 2.01 27.32 5.54
CA TYR A 112 2.21 27.41 6.98
C TYR A 112 3.33 28.39 7.35
N GLU A 113 4.50 28.29 6.71
CA GLU A 113 5.62 29.20 6.95
C GLU A 113 5.32 30.64 6.49
N GLU A 114 4.71 30.82 5.32
CA GLU A 114 4.29 32.14 4.82
C GLU A 114 3.32 32.85 5.77
N ARG A 115 2.32 32.11 6.29
CA ARG A 115 1.36 32.66 7.25
C ARG A 115 2.03 33.01 8.57
N TRP A 116 2.94 32.16 9.06
CA TRP A 116 3.71 32.46 10.25
C TRP A 116 4.59 33.70 10.08
N ALA A 117 5.24 33.86 8.93
CA ALA A 117 6.01 35.06 8.62
C ALA A 117 5.13 36.32 8.67
N LYS A 118 3.98 36.32 8.00
CA LYS A 118 3.02 37.44 8.01
C LYS A 118 2.44 37.74 9.40
N LEU A 119 2.22 36.73 10.24
CA LEU A 119 1.74 36.92 11.61
C LEU A 119 2.81 37.52 12.53
N LEU A 120 4.07 37.16 12.32
CA LEU A 120 5.21 37.61 13.13
C LEU A 120 5.82 38.92 12.65
N GLU A 121 5.55 39.33 11.40
CA GLU A 121 5.90 40.64 10.87
C GLU A 121 5.39 41.74 11.81
N ARG A 122 6.34 42.52 12.35
CA ARG A 122 6.04 43.65 13.24
C ARG A 122 5.48 44.79 12.38
N PRO A 123 4.36 45.42 12.75
CA PRO A 123 3.91 46.62 12.05
C PRO A 123 5.00 47.69 12.15
N ALA A 124 5.30 48.35 11.02
CA ALA A 124 6.33 49.37 10.93
C ALA A 124 6.11 50.47 11.98
N GLU A 125 7.21 50.99 12.52
CA GLU A 125 7.24 52.03 13.54
C GLU A 125 6.44 53.26 13.07
N GLY A 126 5.28 53.51 13.70
CA GLY A 126 4.35 54.58 13.33
C GLY A 126 2.99 54.12 12.79
N GLN A 127 2.82 52.85 12.41
CA GLN A 127 1.49 52.29 12.20
C GLN A 127 0.93 51.82 13.53
N LYS A 128 -0.12 52.50 14.03
CA LYS A 128 -1.00 51.89 15.05
C LYS A 128 -1.35 50.48 14.56
N PRO A 129 -1.23 49.43 15.39
CA PRO A 129 -1.72 48.12 15.00
C PRO A 129 -3.16 48.34 14.60
N SER A 130 -3.47 48.12 13.32
CA SER A 130 -4.82 48.31 12.82
C SER A 130 -5.71 47.41 13.66
N SER A 131 -6.43 48.00 14.61
CA SER A 131 -7.28 47.34 15.60
C SER A 131 -8.53 46.75 14.95
N THR A 132 -8.53 46.57 13.62
CA THR A 132 -9.68 46.21 12.80
C THR A 132 -9.51 44.89 12.04
N ALA A 133 -8.31 44.33 11.94
CA ALA A 133 -8.11 42.98 11.37
C ALA A 133 -8.10 41.95 12.50
N SER A 134 -9.27 41.71 13.07
CA SER A 134 -9.47 40.62 14.03
C SER A 134 -9.22 39.27 13.35
N LEU A 135 -8.20 38.54 13.79
CA LEU A 135 -7.89 37.20 13.29
C LEU A 135 -8.98 36.21 13.68
N HIS A 136 -9.37 35.35 12.76
CA HIS A 136 -10.20 34.18 13.02
C HIS A 136 -9.32 32.99 13.41
N PHE A 137 -9.98 31.96 13.97
CA PHE A 137 -9.38 30.64 14.13
C PHE A 137 -8.70 30.10 12.85
N ASP A 138 -9.35 30.30 11.69
CA ASP A 138 -8.89 29.82 10.37
C ASP A 138 -7.64 30.54 9.84
N ASP A 139 -7.33 31.73 10.39
CA ASP A 139 -6.19 32.55 9.98
C ASP A 139 -4.89 32.07 10.64
N ILE A 140 -4.99 31.29 11.72
CA ILE A 140 -3.84 30.77 12.45
C ILE A 140 -3.26 29.56 11.70
N PRO A 141 -1.94 29.57 11.38
CA PRO A 141 -1.27 28.45 10.73
C PRO A 141 -1.07 27.29 11.71
N TRP A 142 -2.05 26.40 11.75
CA TRP A 142 -1.97 25.14 12.50
C TRP A 142 -1.06 24.13 11.79
N PRO A 143 -0.28 23.31 12.53
CA PRO A 143 0.67 22.35 11.96
C PRO A 143 -0.01 21.08 11.45
N ILE A 144 -0.92 21.22 10.48
CA ILE A 144 -1.74 20.15 9.92
C ILE A 144 -2.00 20.42 8.43
N VAL A 145 -2.22 19.35 7.65
CA VAL A 145 -2.57 19.49 6.23
C VAL A 145 -4.07 19.81 6.13
N PRO A 146 -4.46 21.00 5.60
CA PRO A 146 -5.87 21.29 5.41
C PRO A 146 -6.48 20.28 4.41
N PRO A 147 -7.71 19.79 4.62
CA PRO A 147 -8.40 18.92 3.68
C PRO A 147 -8.57 19.62 2.33
N PRO A 148 -8.81 18.85 1.24
CA PRO A 148 -8.96 19.47 -0.06
C PRO A 148 -10.14 20.43 0.03
N LYS A 149 -10.05 21.57 -0.67
CA LYS A 149 -11.07 22.62 -0.71
C LYS A 149 -12.38 22.07 -1.30
N SER A 150 -13.08 21.21 -0.57
CA SER A 150 -14.45 20.87 -0.82
C SER A 150 -15.29 22.07 -0.39
N LYS A 151 -16.47 22.25 -1.00
CA LYS A 151 -17.29 23.46 -0.90
C LYS A 151 -17.81 23.78 0.52
N LYS A 152 -17.45 23.00 1.54
CA LYS A 152 -17.80 23.23 2.94
C LYS A 152 -16.60 23.82 3.69
N ARG A 153 -16.85 24.86 4.48
CA ARG A 153 -15.88 25.44 5.41
C ARG A 153 -15.35 24.31 6.29
N PHE A 154 -14.06 24.03 6.18
CA PHE A 154 -13.41 23.06 7.06
C PHE A 154 -13.43 23.64 8.47
N VAL A 155 -14.05 22.93 9.40
CA VAL A 155 -14.06 23.27 10.82
C VAL A 155 -13.09 22.32 11.48
N LEU A 156 -12.01 22.88 12.01
CA LEU A 156 -11.02 22.14 12.78
C LEU A 156 -11.56 21.85 14.17
N SER A 157 -11.61 20.58 14.52
CA SER A 157 -11.88 20.14 15.88
C SER A 157 -10.57 19.91 16.63
N VAL A 158 -10.68 19.90 17.96
CA VAL A 158 -9.62 19.49 18.88
C VAL A 158 -9.13 18.06 18.55
N ASP A 159 -10.05 17.19 18.16
CA ASP A 159 -9.76 15.78 17.83
C ASP A 159 -8.92 15.59 16.56
N ASP A 160 -8.87 16.59 15.67
CA ASP A 160 -8.07 16.52 14.44
C ASP A 160 -6.55 16.64 14.72
N PHE A 161 -6.20 17.12 15.93
CA PHE A 161 -4.83 17.32 16.37
C PHE A 161 -4.34 16.07 17.08
N THR A 162 -4.13 15.01 16.30
CA THR A 162 -3.43 13.83 16.81
C THR A 162 -1.92 13.99 16.68
N LYS A 163 -1.21 13.26 17.52
CA LYS A 163 0.26 13.23 17.50
C LYS A 163 0.81 12.83 16.14
N GLU A 164 0.19 11.85 15.48
CA GLU A 164 0.59 11.34 14.16
C GLU A 164 0.39 12.39 13.06
N VAL A 165 -0.70 13.15 13.11
CA VAL A 165 -0.99 14.22 12.14
C VAL A 165 0.04 15.34 12.29
N VAL A 166 0.28 15.81 13.52
CA VAL A 166 1.26 16.89 13.77
C VAL A 166 2.68 16.44 13.46
N ALA A 167 3.04 15.20 13.80
CA ALA A 167 4.34 14.63 13.48
C ALA A 167 4.56 14.49 11.97
N SER A 168 3.59 13.95 11.23
CA SER A 168 3.69 13.79 9.77
C SER A 168 3.75 15.14 9.04
N PHE A 169 3.14 16.19 9.62
CA PHE A 169 3.22 17.54 9.08
C PHE A 169 4.57 18.20 9.33
N LEU A 170 5.10 18.15 10.56
CA LEU A 170 6.31 18.88 10.93
C LEU A 170 7.59 18.12 10.56
N LEU A 171 7.60 16.80 10.74
CA LEU A 171 8.80 16.00 10.57
C LEU A 171 8.96 15.57 9.11
N PRO A 172 10.18 15.60 8.55
CA PRO A 172 10.45 14.98 7.26
C PRO A 172 10.16 13.47 7.34
N SER A 173 9.62 12.91 6.26
CA SER A 173 9.37 11.47 6.17
C SER A 173 10.70 10.74 6.38
N SER A 174 10.72 9.71 7.22
CA SER A 174 11.93 8.96 7.59
C SER A 174 12.74 8.42 6.39
N LYS A 175 12.15 8.38 5.19
CA LYS A 175 12.80 7.97 3.95
C LYS A 175 13.75 9.02 3.36
N ASP A 176 13.55 10.29 3.70
CA ASP A 176 14.26 11.44 3.12
C ASP A 176 15.30 12.05 4.08
N VAL A 177 15.53 11.43 5.23
CA VAL A 177 16.42 11.93 6.29
C VAL A 177 17.79 11.25 6.15
N PRO A 178 18.85 11.96 5.73
CA PRO A 178 20.22 11.48 5.86
C PRO A 178 20.52 11.12 7.31
N LYS A 179 21.39 10.14 7.58
CA LYS A 179 21.70 9.68 8.95
C LYS A 179 22.17 10.80 9.92
N ASP A 180 22.58 11.95 9.39
CA ASP A 180 22.98 13.16 10.14
C ASP A 180 21.85 14.18 10.39
N ALA A 181 20.61 13.91 9.94
CA ALA A 181 19.46 14.81 10.09
C ALA A 181 18.53 14.62 11.33
N PRO A 182 18.80 13.80 12.37
CA PRO A 182 18.03 13.88 13.61
C PRO A 182 18.18 15.25 14.30
N SER A 183 19.22 16.04 13.99
CA SER A 183 19.30 17.45 14.41
C SER A 183 18.21 18.30 13.77
N ALA A 184 17.96 18.14 12.46
CA ALA A 184 16.98 18.97 11.74
C ALA A 184 15.55 18.76 12.25
N ALA A 185 15.17 17.51 12.54
CA ALA A 185 13.89 17.19 13.16
C ALA A 185 13.73 17.87 14.53
N LYS A 186 14.77 17.83 15.36
CA LYS A 186 14.81 18.49 16.67
C LYS A 186 14.71 20.01 16.54
N ASP A 187 15.37 20.59 15.54
CA ASP A 187 15.37 22.04 15.32
C ASP A 187 14.00 22.53 14.80
N ILE A 188 13.31 21.74 13.98
CA ILE A 188 11.92 22.02 13.58
C ILE A 188 10.97 21.96 14.78
N LEU A 189 11.10 20.94 15.64
CA LEU A 189 10.28 20.84 16.86
C LEU A 189 10.52 22.00 17.82
N ARG A 190 11.80 22.36 18.06
CA ARG A 190 12.16 23.49 18.94
C ARG A 190 11.67 24.82 18.38
N SER A 191 11.87 25.08 17.09
CA SER A 191 11.40 26.32 16.45
C SER A 191 9.87 26.43 16.48
N THR A 192 9.16 25.33 16.25
CA THR A 192 7.70 25.28 16.33
C THR A 192 7.21 25.47 17.77
N MET A 193 7.88 24.86 18.76
CA MET A 193 7.61 25.10 20.19
C MET A 193 7.75 26.58 20.56
N LEU A 194 8.77 27.26 20.03
CA LEU A 194 8.96 28.69 20.26
C LEU A 194 7.87 29.57 19.62
N LYS A 195 7.30 29.15 18.48
CA LYS A 195 6.16 29.82 17.82
C LYS A 195 4.87 29.69 18.64
N PHE A 196 4.62 28.51 19.21
CA PHE A 196 3.41 28.21 20.00
C PHE A 196 3.58 28.39 21.53
N HIS A 197 4.73 28.87 22.00
CA HIS A 197 4.96 29.08 23.43
C HIS A 197 3.90 30.03 24.01
N PRO A 198 3.21 29.67 25.12
CA PRO A 198 2.05 30.40 25.62
C PRO A 198 2.31 31.89 25.79
N ASP A 199 3.46 32.28 26.37
CA ASP A 199 3.82 33.69 26.56
C ASP A 199 3.92 34.49 25.24
N LYS A 200 4.64 33.97 24.24
CA LYS A 200 4.82 34.65 22.94
C LYS A 200 3.54 34.63 22.11
N PHE A 201 2.81 33.52 22.18
CA PHE A 201 1.57 33.33 21.45
C PHE A 201 0.44 34.21 22.01
N GLU A 202 0.31 34.30 23.33
CA GLU A 202 -0.67 35.16 23.99
C GLU A 202 -0.39 36.65 23.70
N SER A 203 0.88 37.07 23.80
CA SER A 203 1.26 38.48 23.60
C SER A 203 1.19 38.96 22.14
N ARG A 204 1.49 38.08 21.16
CA ARG A 204 1.55 38.49 19.74
C ARG A 204 0.35 38.08 18.90
N VAL A 205 -0.22 36.90 19.15
CA VAL A 205 -1.29 36.32 18.33
C VAL A 205 -2.64 36.52 19.01
N LEU A 206 -2.78 36.10 20.28
CA LEU A 206 -4.09 36.10 20.98
C LEU A 206 -4.69 37.50 21.13
N VAL A 207 -3.86 38.54 21.30
CA VAL A 207 -4.31 39.95 21.33
C VAL A 207 -5.04 40.34 20.04
N ARG A 208 -4.65 39.77 18.90
CA ARG A 208 -5.20 40.07 17.56
C ARG A 208 -6.41 39.18 17.20
N VAL A 209 -6.68 38.12 17.97
CA VAL A 209 -7.77 37.16 17.72
C VAL A 209 -9.11 37.69 18.25
N ARG A 210 -10.19 37.39 17.53
CA ARG A 210 -11.57 37.69 17.95
C ARG A 210 -11.90 37.07 19.29
N GLU A 211 -12.61 37.81 20.14
CA GLU A 211 -12.98 37.33 21.48
C GLU A 211 -13.70 35.97 21.47
N LYS A 212 -14.58 35.74 20.47
CA LYS A 212 -15.28 34.46 20.28
C LYS A 212 -14.37 33.27 20.00
N ASP A 213 -13.23 33.50 19.35
CA ASP A 213 -12.30 32.45 18.95
C ASP A 213 -11.13 32.32 19.94
N ARG A 214 -10.94 33.28 20.88
CA ARG A 214 -9.78 33.32 21.77
C ARG A 214 -9.64 32.07 22.64
N GLU A 215 -10.72 31.59 23.24
CA GLU A 215 -10.70 30.41 24.11
C GLU A 215 -10.31 29.17 23.31
N LEU A 216 -10.96 28.96 22.16
CA LEU A 216 -10.66 27.85 21.25
C LEU A 216 -9.20 27.91 20.77
N VAL A 217 -8.74 29.07 20.30
CA VAL A 217 -7.35 29.26 19.86
C VAL A 217 -6.35 28.96 20.97
N LYS A 218 -6.62 29.37 22.21
CA LYS A 218 -5.77 29.11 23.37
C LYS A 218 -5.73 27.61 23.71
N GLU A 219 -6.88 26.95 23.72
CA GLU A 219 -6.98 25.51 23.95
C GLU A 219 -6.17 24.72 22.91
N MET A 220 -6.35 25.06 21.62
CA MET A 220 -5.67 24.41 20.51
C MET A 220 -4.16 24.64 20.52
N ALA A 221 -3.71 25.87 20.83
CA ALA A 221 -2.29 26.15 21.00
C ALA A 221 -1.67 25.32 22.13
N ASN A 222 -2.37 25.20 23.27
CA ASN A 222 -1.93 24.36 24.39
C ASN A 222 -1.87 22.87 24.02
N MET A 223 -2.83 22.38 23.23
CA MET A 223 -2.81 21.00 22.74
C MET A 223 -1.61 20.75 21.83
N VAL A 224 -1.34 21.65 20.87
CA VAL A 224 -0.15 21.56 20.00
C VAL A 224 1.13 21.54 20.83
N VAL A 225 1.25 22.41 21.85
CA VAL A 225 2.42 22.41 22.75
C VAL A 225 2.59 21.09 23.50
N ARG A 226 1.50 20.47 23.97
CA ARG A 226 1.54 19.14 24.61
C ARG A 226 2.08 18.08 23.66
N ILE A 227 1.53 18.01 22.44
CA ILE A 227 1.95 17.07 21.40
C ILE A 227 3.43 17.29 21.03
N LEU A 228 3.85 18.54 20.86
CA LEU A 228 5.25 18.86 20.55
C LEU A 228 6.21 18.44 21.67
N ASN A 229 5.79 18.56 22.95
CA ASN A 229 6.58 18.10 24.08
C ASN A 229 6.71 16.57 24.11
N GLU A 230 5.64 15.84 23.79
CA GLU A 230 5.68 14.38 23.65
C GLU A 230 6.62 13.96 22.52
N LEU A 231 6.49 14.57 21.34
CA LEU A 231 7.37 14.32 20.19
C LEU A 231 8.84 14.66 20.47
N SER A 232 9.12 15.71 21.24
CA SER A 232 10.48 16.07 21.62
C SER A 232 11.11 15.10 22.63
N LYS A 233 10.30 14.42 23.46
CA LYS A 233 10.78 13.41 24.42
C LYS A 233 11.10 12.08 23.74
N GLU A 234 10.34 11.70 22.73
CA GLU A 234 10.53 10.44 22.00
C GLU A 234 11.68 10.46 21.00
N ASN A 235 12.00 11.64 20.46
CA ASN A 235 13.17 11.83 19.60
C ASN A 235 14.47 12.06 20.40
N HIS A 236 14.44 11.86 21.73
CA HIS A 236 15.56 12.08 22.65
C HIS A 236 16.28 10.79 22.99
#